data_AF-A0A962FSY8-F1
#
_entry.id   AF-A0A962FSY8-F1
#
_cell.length_a   1.000
_cell.length_b   1.000
_cell.length_c   1.000
_cell.angle_alpha   90.00
_cell.angle_beta   90.00
_cell.angle_gamma   90.00
#
_symmetry.space_group_name_H-M   'P 1'
#
loop_
_entity.id
_entity.type
_entity.pdbx_description
1 polymer ?
#
loop_
_entity_poly.entity_id
_entity_poly.type
_entity_poly.pdbx_seq_one_letter_code
_entity_poly.pdbx_strand_id
1 'polypeptide(L)' 'MSTTIDQAFIKQFESEVHAAYQRQGSKLRNTVRTINNVKGSSAVFQKVGKGTASTKSTHGMVPVMNLDHSAVSATLQDF' A
#
# COMPACT_ATOMS: atom_id res chain seq x y z
N MET A 1 5.09 -39.71 -28.73
CA MET A 1 5.92 -38.77 -27.96
C MET A 1 5.11 -37.50 -27.79
N SER A 2 4.57 -37.30 -26.59
CA SER A 2 3.51 -36.32 -26.33
C SER A 2 4.11 -34.93 -26.10
N THR A 3 3.97 -34.05 -27.09
CA THR A 3 4.46 -32.66 -27.06
C THR A 3 3.69 -31.74 -26.10
N THR A 4 2.67 -32.26 -25.41
CA THR A 4 1.83 -31.48 -24.48
C THR A 4 2.27 -31.56 -23.02
N ILE A 5 3.12 -32.52 -22.64
CA ILE A 5 3.58 -32.66 -21.24
C ILE A 5 4.53 -31.51 -20.87
N ASP A 6 5.43 -31.12 -21.77
CA ASP A 6 6.35 -30.00 -21.54
C ASP A 6 5.60 -28.67 -21.39
N GLN A 7 4.54 -28.47 -22.19
CA GLN A 7 3.68 -27.28 -22.11
C GLN A 7 2.89 -27.20 -20.80
N ALA A 8 2.48 -28.34 -20.24
CA ALA A 8 1.82 -28.38 -18.94
C ALA A 8 2.79 -28.01 -17.80
N PHE A 9 4.04 -28.48 -17.89
CA PHE A 9 5.10 -28.16 -16.92
C PHE A 9 5.44 -26.66 -16.90
N ILE A 10 5.52 -26.02 -18.07
CA ILE A 10 5.79 -24.58 -18.18
C ILE A 10 4.70 -23.78 -17.47
N LYS A 11 3.42 -24.07 -17.75
CA LYS A 11 2.28 -23.37 -17.13
C LYS A 11 2.22 -23.60 -15.62
N GLN A 12 2.51 -24.82 -15.18
CA GLN A 12 2.52 -25.15 -13.76
C GLN A 12 3.66 -24.43 -13.03
N PHE A 13 4.86 -24.41 -13.60
CA PHE A 13 5.99 -23.68 -13.05
C PHE A 13 5.72 -22.17 -12.93
N GLU A 14 5.17 -21.54 -13.97
CA GLU A 14 4.78 -20.13 -13.91
C GLU A 14 3.77 -19.85 -12.79
N SER A 15 2.73 -20.69 -12.68
CA SER A 15 1.72 -20.58 -11.61
C SER A 15 2.34 -20.70 -10.22
N GLU A 16 3.27 -21.65 -10.03
CA GLU A 16 3.94 -21.87 -8.76
C GLU A 16 4.88 -20.70 -8.39
N VAL A 17 5.59 -20.14 -9.38
CA VAL A 17 6.43 -18.95 -9.19
C VAL A 17 5.57 -17.76 -8.78
N HIS A 18 4.47 -17.47 -9.48
CA HIS A 18 3.57 -16.39 -9.10
C HIS A 18 2.99 -16.58 -7.70
N ALA A 19 2.58 -17.80 -7.34
CA ALA A 19 2.07 -18.11 -6.00
C ALA A 19 3.15 -17.95 -4.91
N ALA A 20 4.39 -18.35 -5.17
CA ALA A 20 5.50 -18.24 -4.23
C ALA A 20 5.87 -16.78 -3.94
N TYR A 21 5.97 -15.95 -4.99
CA TYR A 21 6.25 -14.52 -4.86
C TYR A 21 5.10 -13.77 -4.17
N GLN A 22 3.85 -14.14 -4.43
CA GLN A 22 2.70 -13.56 -3.72
C GLN A 22 2.67 -13.95 -2.24
N ARG A 23 3.03 -15.19 -1.88
CA ARG A 23 3.03 -15.70 -0.50
C ARG A 23 4.10 -15.06 0.38
N GLN A 24 5.31 -14.84 -0.14
CA GLN A 24 6.37 -14.22 0.66
C GLN A 24 6.15 -12.72 0.85
N GLY A 25 5.38 -12.07 -0.03
CA GLY A 25 5.10 -10.64 0.03
C GLY A 25 6.37 -9.77 -0.03
N SER A 26 6.19 -8.46 -0.17
CA SER A 26 7.33 -7.54 0.03
C SER A 26 7.58 -7.40 1.54
N LYS A 27 8.83 -7.58 1.99
CA LYS A 27 9.24 -7.40 3.40
C LYS A 27 8.87 -6.02 3.95
N LEU A 28 8.81 -5.00 3.08
CA LEU A 28 8.48 -3.63 3.44
C LEU A 28 6.97 -3.32 3.34
N ARG A 29 6.14 -4.28 2.92
CA ARG A 29 4.70 -4.03 2.73
C ARG A 29 4.01 -3.59 4.02
N ASN A 30 4.45 -4.11 5.17
CA ASN A 30 3.91 -3.77 6.48
C ASN A 30 4.40 -2.41 7.01
N THR A 31 5.45 -1.82 6.41
CA THR A 31 6.00 -0.53 6.87
C THR A 31 5.43 0.65 6.09
N VAL A 32 4.56 0.41 5.11
CA VAL A 32 4.00 1.45 4.23
C VAL A 32 2.48 1.32 4.11
N ARG A 33 1.81 2.43 3.78
CA ARG A 33 0.38 2.42 3.45
C ARG A 33 0.22 1.88 2.04
N THR A 34 -0.58 0.83 1.88
CA THR A 34 -0.87 0.23 0.57
C THR A 34 -2.35 0.36 0.24
N ILE A 35 -2.64 0.73 -1.00
CA ILE A 35 -4.00 0.69 -1.57
C ILE A 35 -3.95 -0.39 -2.65
N ASN A 36 -4.71 -1.46 -2.44
CA ASN A 36 -4.80 -2.54 -3.41
C ASN A 36 -5.93 -2.25 -4.41
N ASN A 37 -5.82 -2.83 -5.60
CA ASN A 37 -6.89 -2.82 -6.60
C ASN A 37 -7.30 -1.41 -7.08
N VAL A 38 -6.30 -0.57 -7.37
CA VAL A 38 -6.50 0.78 -7.92
C VAL A 38 -7.20 0.68 -9.27
N LYS A 39 -8.43 1.20 -9.35
CA LYS A 39 -9.19 1.29 -10.60
C LYS A 39 -8.88 2.64 -11.26
N GLY A 40 -7.96 2.64 -12.21
CA GLY A 40 -7.47 3.84 -12.90
C GLY A 40 -5.96 4.03 -12.76
N SER A 41 -5.43 5.16 -13.24
CA SER A 41 -3.99 5.43 -13.28
C SER A 41 -3.43 6.07 -12.02
N SER A 42 -4.25 6.46 -11.04
CA SER A 42 -3.78 7.15 -9.85
C SER A 42 -4.52 6.73 -8.57
N ALA A 43 -3.78 6.78 -7.45
CA ALA A 43 -4.30 6.56 -6.11
C ALA A 43 -3.90 7.76 -5.23
N VAL A 44 -4.83 8.23 -4.38
CA VAL A 44 -4.63 9.39 -3.52
C VAL A 44 -4.58 8.98 -2.05
N PHE A 45 -3.54 9.40 -1.35
CA PHE A 45 -3.35 9.20 0.08
C PHE A 45 -3.64 10.49 0.83
N GLN A 46 -4.67 10.46 1.68
CA GLN A 46 -5.02 11.60 2.53
C GLN A 46 -4.07 11.66 3.74
N LYS A 47 -3.51 12.85 3.98
CA LYS A 47 -2.72 13.20 5.16
C LYS A 47 -3.54 14.16 6.02
N VAL A 48 -4.00 13.64 7.14
CA VAL A 48 -4.57 14.44 8.22
C VAL A 48 -3.46 15.27 8.85
N GLY A 49 -3.77 16.51 9.24
CA GLY A 49 -2.82 17.47 9.80
C GLY A 49 -2.05 16.94 11.02
N LYS A 50 -0.90 17.55 11.29
CA LYS A 50 -0.07 17.21 12.46
C LYS A 50 -0.58 17.99 13.67
N GLY A 51 -0.81 17.31 14.78
CA GLY A 51 -1.00 17.96 16.08
C GLY A 51 0.34 18.13 16.80
N THR A 52 0.54 19.25 17.48
CA THR A 52 1.64 19.46 18.43
C THR A 52 1.13 19.30 19.86
N ALA A 53 1.90 18.64 20.72
CA ALA A 53 1.55 18.52 22.12
C ALA A 53 1.78 19.87 22.82
N SER A 54 0.78 20.34 23.58
CA SER A 54 0.89 21.54 24.40
C SER A 54 0.58 21.19 25.85
N THR A 55 1.38 21.73 26.77
CA THR A 55 1.14 21.58 28.21
C THR A 55 0.04 22.55 28.64
N LYS A 56 -0.90 22.07 29.45
CA LYS A 56 -1.95 22.90 30.04
C LYS A 56 -1.78 23.00 31.55
N SER A 57 -2.27 24.09 32.14
CA SER A 57 -2.43 24.20 33.60
C SER A 57 -3.61 23.35 34.09
N THR A 58 -3.65 23.06 35.40
CA THR A 58 -4.80 22.42 36.04
C THR A 58 -6.06 23.27 35.81
N HIS A 59 -7.13 22.62 35.34
CA HIS A 59 -8.38 23.27 34.91
C HIS A 59 -8.28 24.28 33.75
N GLY A 60 -7.14 24.37 33.05
CA GLY A 60 -7.00 25.17 31.84
C GLY A 60 -7.76 24.57 30.63
N MET A 61 -8.29 25.44 29.77
CA MET A 61 -8.89 25.02 28.50
C MET A 61 -7.83 24.39 27.59
N VAL A 62 -8.20 23.31 26.90
CA VAL A 62 -7.32 22.66 25.93
C VAL A 62 -7.34 23.49 24.65
N PRO A 63 -6.18 23.96 24.13
CA PRO A 63 -6.14 24.66 22.86
C PRO A 63 -6.70 23.78 21.73
N VAL A 64 -7.64 24.32 20.95
CA VAL A 64 -8.14 23.65 19.75
C VAL A 64 -7.10 23.78 18.64
N MET A 65 -6.69 22.67 18.05
CA MET A 65 -5.79 22.67 16.89
C MET A 65 -6.61 22.64 15.61
N ASN A 66 -6.31 23.57 14.70
CA ASN A 66 -6.84 23.53 13.34
C ASN A 66 -5.95 22.60 12.51
N LEU A 67 -6.47 21.44 12.10
CA LEU A 67 -5.71 20.44 11.35
C LEU A 67 -5.80 20.73 9.85
N ASP A 68 -4.68 21.12 9.25
CA ASP A 68 -4.59 21.24 7.79
C ASP A 68 -4.56 19.87 7.13
N HIS A 69 -5.44 19.67 6.15
CA HIS A 69 -5.54 18.43 5.38
C HIS A 69 -4.78 18.60 4.06
N SER A 70 -3.96 17.60 3.72
CA SER A 70 -3.26 17.55 2.44
C SER A 70 -3.40 16.17 1.81
N ALA A 71 -3.27 16.11 0.49
CA ALA A 71 -3.36 14.86 -0.26
C ALA A 71 -2.08 14.63 -1.06
N VAL A 72 -1.64 13.37 -1.14
CA VAL A 72 -0.51 12.97 -2.00
C VAL A 72 -1.01 11.94 -3.00
N SER A 73 -0.84 12.21 -4.29
CA SER A 73 -1.20 11.29 -5.37
C SER A 73 -0.01 10.45 -5.83
N ALA A 74 -0.22 9.16 -6.02
CA ALA A 74 0.71 8.24 -6.67
C ALA A 74 0.11 7.75 -7.99
N THR A 75 0.92 7.66 -9.04
CA THR A 75 0.51 7.14 -10.35
C THR A 75 0.92 5.67 -10.50
N LEU A 76 0.04 4.85 -11.04
CA LEU A 76 0.31 3.47 -11.42
C LEU A 76 0.94 3.47 -12.83
N GLN A 77 2.12 2.87 -12.97
CA GLN A 77 2.80 2.66 -14.26
C GLN A 77 3.09 1.17 -14.42
N ASP A 78 2.76 0.63 -15.59
CA ASP A 78 3.20 -0.70 -16.03
C ASP A 78 4.49 -0.52 -16.86
N PHE A 79 5.48 -1.37 -16.59
CA PHE A 79 6.74 -1.49 -17.35
C PHE A 79 6.97 -2.95 -17.72
#